data_AF-A0A7S1BXN3-F1
#
_entry.id   AF-A0A7S1BXN3-F1
#
_cell.length_a   1.000
_cell.length_b   1.000
_cell.length_c   1.000
_cell.angle_alpha   90.00
_cell.angle_beta   90.00
_cell.angle_gamma   90.00
#
_symmetry.space_group_name_H-M   'P 1'
#
loop_
_entity.id
_entity.type
_entity.pdbx_description
1 polymer ?
#
loop_
_entity_poly.entity_id
_entity_poly.type
_entity_poly.pdbx_seq_one_letter_code
_entity_poly.pdbx_strand_id
1 'polypeptide(L)'
;AHPARGEASRVRVAFWEVRDEEVRNLSAGEGAAPLEVRKDPERSLRVEEVPEPKAEDAGALLAALFEGERRRSGGAADDRRSRRHTIFRVTMELRGDETRGPEDETPDRKIHTLILVDLAFPSNAAAFWSD
;
A
#
# COMPACT_ATOMS: atom_id res chain seq x y z
N ALA A 1 10.33 -16.15 18.92
CA ALA A 1 8.99 -16.47 19.47
C ALA A 1 8.01 -16.46 18.30
N HIS A 2 7.36 -17.60 18.06
CA HIS A 2 6.37 -17.78 17.01
C HIS A 2 5.01 -17.35 17.59
N PRO A 3 4.19 -16.53 16.93
CA PRO A 3 2.90 -16.15 17.49
C PRO A 3 2.04 -17.40 17.71
N ALA A 4 1.43 -17.46 18.90
CA ALA A 4 0.61 -18.57 19.34
C ALA A 4 -0.57 -18.81 18.39
N ARG A 5 -0.94 -20.09 18.23
CA ARG A 5 -2.12 -20.56 17.51
C ARG A 5 -3.36 -19.80 17.99
N GLY A 6 -4.07 -19.12 17.08
CA GLY A 6 -5.43 -18.62 17.35
C GLY A 6 -5.95 -17.54 16.41
N GLU A 7 -5.13 -16.57 16.02
CA GLU A 7 -5.64 -15.42 15.25
C GLU A 7 -5.55 -15.65 13.75
N ALA A 8 -6.68 -15.94 13.10
CA ALA A 8 -6.76 -15.91 11.64
C ALA A 8 -6.51 -14.47 11.17
N SER A 9 -5.36 -14.23 10.56
CA SER A 9 -4.97 -12.93 10.03
C SER A 9 -5.15 -12.89 8.52
N ARG A 10 -5.64 -11.75 8.00
CA ARG A 10 -5.72 -11.49 6.55
C ARG A 10 -4.80 -10.33 6.21
N VAL A 11 -3.80 -10.59 5.37
CA VAL A 11 -2.90 -9.56 4.85
C VAL A 11 -3.32 -9.17 3.43
N ARG A 12 -3.40 -7.87 3.18
CA ARG A 12 -3.66 -7.26 1.88
C ARG A 12 -2.55 -6.27 1.57
N VAL A 13 -2.21 -6.10 0.30
CA VAL A 13 -1.19 -5.13 -0.12
C VAL A 13 -1.72 -4.20 -1.20
N ALA A 14 -1.23 -2.96 -1.20
CA ALA A 14 -1.45 -2.00 -2.26
C ALA A 14 -0.11 -1.33 -2.62
N PHE A 15 0.11 -1.08 -3.90
CA PHE A 15 1.30 -0.39 -4.38
C PHE A 15 0.87 0.70 -5.34
N TRP A 16 1.20 1.95 -5.02
CA TRP A 16 0.82 3.12 -5.80
C TRP A 16 2.04 3.91 -6.25
N GLU A 17 1.93 4.50 -7.43
CA GLU A 17 2.82 5.54 -7.94
C GLU A 17 2.06 6.86 -7.91
N VAL A 18 2.68 7.91 -7.38
CA VAL A 18 2.19 9.29 -7.52
C VAL A 18 3.14 10.03 -8.44
N ARG A 19 2.62 10.50 -9.57
CA ARG A 19 3.39 11.23 -10.58
C ARG A 19 2.49 12.29 -11.19
N ASP A 20 3.00 13.52 -11.30
CA ASP A 20 2.29 14.65 -11.90
C ASP A 20 0.86 14.84 -11.30
N GLU A 21 0.75 14.68 -9.98
CA GLU A 21 -0.50 14.74 -9.20
C GLU A 21 -1.52 13.61 -9.48
N GLU A 22 -1.21 12.68 -10.39
CA GLU A 22 -2.01 11.49 -10.65
C GLU A 22 -1.54 10.31 -9.79
N VAL A 23 -2.51 9.55 -9.25
CA VAL A 23 -2.24 8.32 -8.51
C VAL A 23 -2.49 7.13 -9.42
N ARG A 24 -1.49 6.30 -9.65
CA ARG A 24 -1.60 5.07 -10.44
C ARG A 24 -1.50 3.84 -9.55
N ASN A 25 -2.40 2.88 -9.76
CA ASN A 25 -2.30 1.59 -9.08
C ASN A 25 -1.28 0.67 -9.76
N LEU A 26 -0.15 0.42 -9.11
CA LEU A 26 0.85 -0.54 -9.54
C LEU A 26 0.49 -1.99 -9.15
N SER A 27 -0.47 -2.20 -8.25
CA SER A 27 -0.97 -3.55 -7.92
C SER A 27 -2.01 -4.06 -8.90
N ALA A 28 -2.69 -3.17 -9.65
CA ALA A 28 -3.59 -3.58 -10.72
C ALA A 28 -2.80 -4.04 -11.96
N GLY A 29 -3.45 -4.86 -12.79
CA GLY A 29 -2.90 -5.26 -14.08
C GLY A 29 -2.64 -4.07 -15.01
N GLU A 30 -1.99 -4.34 -16.14
CA GLU A 30 -1.74 -3.31 -17.17
C GLU A 30 -3.05 -2.69 -17.66
N GLY A 31 -3.05 -1.37 -17.91
CA GLY A 31 -4.22 -0.64 -18.37
C GLY A 31 -5.18 -0.15 -17.29
N ALA A 32 -4.84 -0.30 -16.00
CA ALA A 32 -5.64 0.28 -14.92
C ALA A 32 -5.68 1.81 -15.00
N ALA A 33 -6.89 2.37 -14.89
CA ALA A 33 -7.10 3.81 -14.84
C ALA A 33 -6.43 4.43 -13.59
N PRO A 34 -6.03 5.71 -13.65
CA PRO A 34 -5.64 6.46 -12.46
C PRO A 34 -6.73 6.40 -11.38
N LEU A 35 -6.30 6.40 -10.12
CA LEU A 35 -7.18 6.36 -8.96
C LEU A 35 -7.65 7.77 -8.63
N GLU A 36 -8.95 7.91 -8.39
CA GLU A 36 -9.50 9.16 -7.85
C GLU A 36 -9.21 9.25 -6.34
N VAL A 37 -8.62 10.36 -5.93
CA VAL A 37 -8.44 10.70 -4.51
C VAL A 37 -9.62 11.56 -4.08
N ARG A 38 -10.47 11.04 -3.19
CA ARG A 38 -11.64 11.77 -2.69
C ARG A 38 -11.48 12.13 -1.22
N LYS A 39 -11.93 13.32 -0.84
CA LYS A 39 -11.91 13.75 0.56
C LYS A 39 -13.11 13.15 1.31
N ASP A 40 -12.82 12.22 2.22
CA ASP A 40 -13.80 11.70 3.17
C ASP A 40 -14.00 12.75 4.29
N PRO A 41 -15.24 13.20 4.58
CA PRO A 41 -15.52 14.19 5.62
C PRO A 41 -15.12 13.76 7.03
N GLU A 42 -15.11 12.46 7.32
CA GLU A 42 -14.88 11.91 8.66
C GLU A 42 -13.49 11.29 8.82
N ARG A 43 -12.87 10.81 7.73
CA ARG A 43 -11.70 9.92 7.82
C ARG A 43 -10.42 10.42 7.16
N SER A 44 -10.42 11.62 6.58
CA SER A 44 -9.33 12.20 5.79
C SER A 44 -8.99 11.35 4.54
N LEU A 45 -8.99 11.99 3.36
CA LEU A 45 -8.61 11.47 2.02
C LEU A 45 -8.62 9.94 1.82
N ARG A 46 -9.60 9.41 1.09
CA ARG A 46 -9.71 8.00 0.69
C ARG A 46 -9.42 7.84 -0.80
N VAL A 47 -8.63 6.83 -1.14
CA VAL A 47 -8.48 6.31 -2.50
C VAL A 47 -9.60 5.27 -2.71
N GLU A 48 -10.41 5.42 -3.77
CA GLU A 48 -11.54 4.50 -4.04
C GLU A 48 -11.11 3.03 -4.11
N GLU A 49 -12.05 2.09 -3.87
CA GLU A 49 -11.80 0.65 -3.68
C GLU A 49 -10.92 0.02 -4.77
N VAL A 50 -9.63 0.05 -4.50
CA VAL A 50 -8.60 -0.49 -5.35
C VAL A 50 -8.50 -2.00 -5.14
N PRO A 51 -8.26 -2.81 -6.18
CA PRO A 51 -7.90 -4.20 -5.98
C PRO A 51 -6.61 -4.31 -5.15
N GLU A 52 -6.77 -4.79 -3.91
CA GLU A 52 -5.68 -5.17 -3.01
C GLU A 52 -5.51 -6.68 -3.03
N PRO A 53 -4.47 -7.22 -3.69
CA PRO A 53 -4.21 -8.65 -3.64
C PRO A 53 -3.98 -9.11 -2.19
N LYS A 54 -4.52 -10.29 -1.85
CA LYS A 54 -4.20 -10.97 -0.61
C LYS A 54 -2.76 -11.48 -0.69
N ALA A 55 -2.01 -11.31 0.38
CA ALA A 55 -0.70 -11.95 0.55
C ALA A 55 -0.84 -13.04 1.61
N GLU A 56 -0.66 -14.30 1.23
CA GLU A 56 -0.83 -15.44 2.15
C GLU A 56 0.45 -15.70 2.97
N ASP A 57 1.60 -15.28 2.44
CA ASP A 57 2.89 -15.38 3.09
C ASP A 57 3.82 -14.22 2.68
N ALA A 58 5.03 -14.22 3.25
CA ALA A 58 6.05 -13.22 2.94
C ALA A 58 6.52 -13.27 1.48
N GLY A 59 6.49 -14.46 0.84
CA GLY A 59 6.86 -14.63 -0.56
C GLY A 59 5.86 -13.94 -1.48
N ALA A 60 4.56 -14.10 -1.23
CA ALA A 60 3.49 -13.42 -1.95
C ALA A 60 3.56 -11.90 -1.79
N LEU A 61 3.91 -11.41 -0.60
CA LEU A 61 4.13 -9.99 -0.33
C LEU A 61 5.31 -9.44 -1.16
N LEU A 62 6.45 -10.13 -1.16
CA LEU A 62 7.62 -9.74 -1.95
C LEU A 62 7.35 -9.82 -3.45
N ALA A 63 6.62 -10.85 -3.91
CA ALA A 63 6.22 -10.99 -5.30
C ALA A 63 5.36 -9.81 -5.76
N ALA A 64 4.40 -9.37 -4.93
CA ALA A 64 3.58 -8.20 -5.22
C ALA A 64 4.41 -6.90 -5.30
N LEU A 65 5.40 -6.75 -4.41
CA LEU A 65 6.35 -5.63 -4.44
C LEU A 65 7.16 -5.62 -5.74
N PHE A 66 7.79 -6.74 -6.10
CA PHE A 66 8.61 -6.83 -7.30
C PHE A 66 7.81 -6.68 -8.60
N GLU A 67 6.58 -7.19 -8.62
CA GLU A 67 5.65 -7.01 -9.73
C GLU A 67 5.31 -5.53 -9.94
N GLY A 68 4.91 -4.82 -8.88
CA GLY A 68 4.60 -3.39 -8.99
C GLY A 68 5.83 -2.56 -9.36
N GLU A 69 7.02 -2.94 -8.87
CA GLU A 69 8.28 -2.30 -9.25
C GLU A 69 8.61 -2.50 -10.73
N ARG A 70 8.33 -3.69 -11.28
CA ARG A 70 8.46 -3.94 -12.72
C ARG A 70 7.53 -3.01 -13.52
N ARG A 71 6.27 -2.88 -13.09
CA ARG A 71 5.29 -1.98 -13.74
C ARG A 71 5.69 -0.51 -13.66
N ARG A 72 6.29 -0.11 -12.53
CA ARG A 72 6.91 1.21 -12.36
C ARG A 72 8.05 1.44 -13.36
N SER A 73 8.89 0.42 -13.54
CA SER A 73 10.10 0.50 -14.37
C SER A 73 9.84 0.52 -15.89
N GLY A 74 8.66 0.06 -16.34
CA GLY A 74 8.28 -0.05 -17.75
C GLY A 74 8.05 1.27 -18.50
N GLY A 75 8.08 2.42 -17.80
CA GLY A 75 8.04 3.75 -18.43
C GLY A 75 9.40 4.19 -19.00
N ALA A 76 9.38 5.18 -19.90
CA ALA A 76 10.57 5.78 -20.51
C ALA A 76 11.67 6.14 -19.48
N ALA A 77 12.93 5.93 -19.88
CA ALA A 77 14.08 5.84 -18.99
C ALA A 77 14.54 7.16 -18.34
N ASP A 78 14.25 8.30 -18.96
CA ASP A 78 14.95 9.56 -18.66
C ASP A 78 14.40 10.38 -17.48
N ASP A 79 13.28 9.99 -16.85
CA ASP A 79 12.65 10.80 -15.78
C ASP A 79 12.27 9.95 -14.54
N ARG A 80 13.14 8.98 -14.22
CA ARG A 80 12.80 7.76 -13.46
C ARG A 80 12.67 7.88 -11.93
N ARG A 81 13.24 8.91 -11.28
CA ARG A 81 13.22 9.03 -9.79
C ARG A 81 12.93 10.43 -9.24
N SER A 82 13.17 11.46 -10.04
CA SER A 82 13.05 12.87 -9.64
C SER A 82 11.61 13.37 -9.52
N ARG A 83 10.62 12.64 -10.05
CA ARG A 83 9.22 13.12 -10.11
C ARG A 83 8.18 12.10 -9.68
N ARG A 84 8.60 10.95 -9.13
CA ARG A 84 7.70 9.84 -8.83
C ARG A 84 7.86 9.42 -7.39
N HIS A 85 6.78 9.51 -6.63
CA HIS A 85 6.70 8.93 -5.30
C HIS A 85 6.08 7.54 -5.42
N THR A 86 6.49 6.62 -4.57
CA THR A 86 5.85 5.32 -4.49
C THR A 86 5.42 5.01 -3.07
N ILE A 87 4.28 4.35 -2.95
CA ILE A 87 3.66 4.01 -1.66
C ILE A 87 3.33 2.53 -1.69
N PHE A 88 4.01 1.75 -0.87
CA PHE A 88 3.68 0.35 -0.63
C PHE A 88 2.98 0.22 0.72
N ARG A 89 1.69 -0.12 0.68
CA ARG A 89 0.83 -0.27 1.86
C ARG A 89 0.58 -1.75 2.13
N VAL A 90 0.78 -2.17 3.37
CA VAL A 90 0.41 -3.50 3.87
C VAL A 90 -0.66 -3.31 4.94
N THR A 91 -1.83 -3.91 4.71
CA THR A 91 -2.96 -3.90 5.64
C THR A 91 -3.13 -5.29 6.23
N MET A 92 -3.08 -5.40 7.56
CA MET A 92 -3.28 -6.64 8.30
C MET A 92 -4.56 -6.54 9.11
N GLU A 93 -5.48 -7.46 8.87
CA GLU A 93 -6.70 -7.65 9.65
C GLU A 93 -6.50 -8.85 10.57
N LEU A 94 -6.45 -8.61 11.87
CA LEU A 94 -6.38 -9.62 12.92
C LEU A 94 -7.80 -9.86 13.46
N ARG A 95 -8.20 -11.13 13.55
CA ARG A 95 -9.39 -11.51 14.32
C ARG A 95 -8.98 -11.66 15.78
N GLY A 96 -9.63 -10.93 16.67
CA GLY A 96 -9.44 -11.05 18.11
C GLY A 96 -9.84 -12.43 18.61
N ASP A 97 -9.30 -12.77 19.79
CA ASP A 97 -9.48 -14.06 20.45
C ASP A 97 -10.98 -14.40 20.66
N GLU A 98 -11.35 -15.64 20.33
CA GLU A 98 -12.72 -16.17 20.43
C GLU A 98 -13.16 -16.41 21.89
N THR A 99 -12.38 -15.95 22.87
CA THR A 99 -12.64 -16.13 24.31
C THR A 99 -13.69 -15.19 24.87
N ARG A 100 -14.25 -14.26 24.08
CA ARG A 100 -15.41 -13.45 24.50
C ARG A 100 -16.71 -14.23 24.32
N GLY A 101 -17.51 -14.28 25.39
CA GLY A 101 -18.77 -15.01 25.44
C GLY A 101 -19.81 -14.57 24.40
N PRO A 102 -20.88 -15.34 24.23
CA PRO A 102 -21.84 -15.25 23.11
C PRO A 102 -22.69 -13.96 23.05
N GLU A 103 -22.37 -12.92 23.82
CA GLU A 103 -23.15 -11.67 23.93
C GLU A 103 -22.55 -10.50 23.12
N ASP A 104 -21.35 -10.61 22.55
CA ASP A 104 -20.75 -9.57 21.68
C ASP A 104 -20.97 -9.90 20.20
N GLU A 105 -21.98 -9.27 19.56
CA GLU A 105 -22.40 -9.54 18.18
C GLU A 105 -21.40 -9.12 17.08
N THR A 106 -20.27 -8.50 17.42
CA THR A 106 -19.21 -8.17 16.44
C THR A 106 -17.86 -8.70 16.88
N PRO A 107 -17.20 -9.58 16.09
CA PRO A 107 -15.85 -10.02 16.41
C PRO A 107 -14.93 -8.81 16.45
N ASP A 108 -14.14 -8.69 17.52
CA ASP A 108 -13.13 -7.64 17.68
C ASP A 108 -12.11 -7.78 16.53
N ARG A 109 -12.20 -6.89 15.53
CA ARG A 109 -11.29 -6.88 14.38
C ARG A 109 -10.30 -5.75 14.56
N LYS A 110 -9.02 -6.11 14.66
CA LYS A 110 -7.94 -5.13 14.71
C LYS A 110 -7.35 -4.97 13.31
N ILE A 111 -7.37 -3.75 12.79
CA ILE A 111 -6.77 -3.42 11.50
C ILE A 111 -5.48 -2.65 11.77
N HIS A 112 -4.37 -3.18 11.30
CA HIS A 112 -3.06 -2.55 11.34
C HIS A 112 -2.60 -2.21 9.93
N THR A 113 -2.00 -1.04 9.74
CA THR A 113 -1.50 -0.61 8.44
C THR A 113 -0.04 -0.19 8.55
N LEU A 114 0.81 -0.80 7.73
CA LEU A 114 2.19 -0.37 7.49
C LEU A 114 2.23 0.34 6.14
N ILE A 115 2.80 1.54 6.11
CA ILE A 115 2.98 2.33 4.88
C ILE A 115 4.46 2.58 4.70
N LEU A 116 5.02 2.08 3.61
CA LEU A 116 6.39 2.32 3.18
C LEU A 116 6.36 3.30 2.02
N VAL A 117 7.05 4.42 2.16
CA VAL A 117 7.04 5.50 1.15
C VAL A 117 8.46 5.73 0.64
N ASP A 118 8.62 5.67 -0.68
CA ASP A 118 9.81 6.16 -1.38
C ASP A 118 9.45 7.50 -2.02
N LEU A 119 10.01 8.58 -1.50
CA LEU A 119 9.71 9.93 -1.96
C LEU A 119 10.62 10.31 -3.13
N ALA A 120 10.04 10.98 -4.13
CA ALA A 120 10.81 11.60 -5.20
C ALA A 120 11.86 12.56 -4.61
N PHE A 121 13.03 12.57 -5.21
CA PHE A 121 14.06 13.54 -4.87
C PHE A 121 13.62 14.94 -5.32
N PRO A 122 13.74 15.96 -4.46
CA PRO A 122 13.50 17.34 -4.89
C PRO A 122 14.48 17.68 -6.02
N SER A 123 13.97 18.13 -7.17
CA SER A 123 14.78 18.54 -8.32
C SER A 123 15.71 19.73 -8.01
N ASN A 124 15.45 20.42 -6.90
CA ASN A 124 16.24 21.51 -6.31
C ASN A 124 17.18 21.09 -5.17
N ALA A 125 17.20 19.81 -4.76
CA ALA A 125 18.09 19.34 -3.68
C ALA A 125 19.58 19.38 -4.05
N ALA A 126 19.93 19.34 -5.34
CA ALA A 126 21.30 19.57 -5.80
C ALA A 126 21.84 20.96 -5.37
N ALA A 127 20.96 21.96 -5.25
CA ALA A 127 21.33 23.29 -4.77
C ALA A 127 21.51 23.35 -3.25
N PHE A 128 20.93 22.41 -2.48
CA PHE A 128 20.98 22.42 -1.01
C PHE A 128 22.26 21.80 -0.44
N TRP A 129 22.97 20.98 -1.22
CA TRP A 129 24.23 20.32 -0.83
C TRP A 129 25.46 20.88 -1.57
N SER A 130 25.31 22.04 -2.24
CA SER A 130 26.37 22.68 -3.02
C SER A 130 26.99 23.91 -2.34
N ASP A 131 26.67 24.19 -1.07
CA ASP A 131 27.35 25.20 -0.24
C ASP A 131 28.26 24.54 0.80
#